data_AF-A0A833LIV6-F1
#
_entry.id   AF-A0A833LIV6-F1
#
_cell.length_a   1.000
_cell.length_b   1.000
_cell.length_c   1.000
_cell.angle_alpha   90.00
_cell.angle_beta   90.00
_cell.angle_gamma   90.00
#
_symmetry.space_group_name_H-M   'P 1'
#
loop_
_entity.id
_entity.type
_entity.pdbx_description
1 polymer ?
#
loop_
_entity_poly.entity_id
_entity_poly.type
_entity_poly.pdbx_seq_one_letter_code
_entity_poly.pdbx_strand_id
1 'polypeptide(L)'
;RVYSLSRTHLNKVANTLTRGGYLKAVRGRSGGLTLARRPEAIRIGDVIRLTEPDFALVECFATGNQCVLTRCCKLAGVMSEAASSFQATLDRYTLADIALTPGDFFGSPVPGRQRDTETITA
;
A
#
# COMPACT_ATOMS: atom_id res chain seq x y z
N ARG A 1 0.61 -8.43 -21.47
CA ARG A 1 0.57 -8.42 -19.98
C ARG A 1 1.06 -7.04 -19.54
N VAL A 2 0.31 -6.31 -18.72
CA VAL A 2 0.62 -4.90 -18.37
C VAL A 2 1.77 -4.78 -17.34
N TYR A 3 1.89 -5.74 -16.41
CA TYR A 3 2.83 -5.63 -15.27
C TYR A 3 3.92 -6.72 -15.21
N SER A 4 4.14 -7.51 -16.28
CA SER A 4 5.13 -8.61 -16.29
C SER A 4 5.05 -9.63 -15.13
N LEU A 5 3.89 -9.75 -14.47
CA LEU A 5 3.65 -10.70 -13.38
C LEU A 5 3.16 -12.06 -13.89
N SER A 6 3.48 -13.14 -13.15
CA SER A 6 2.94 -14.48 -13.42
C SER A 6 1.44 -14.52 -13.12
N ARG A 7 0.69 -15.32 -13.90
CA ARG A 7 -0.75 -15.50 -13.67
C ARG A 7 -1.04 -16.08 -12.29
N THR A 8 -0.18 -16.97 -11.81
CA THR A 8 -0.26 -17.56 -10.47
C THR A 8 -0.16 -16.50 -9.38
N HIS A 9 0.79 -15.56 -9.50
CA HIS A 9 0.93 -14.47 -8.54
C HIS A 9 -0.33 -13.58 -8.53
N LEU A 10 -0.78 -13.14 -9.71
CA LEU A 10 -1.99 -12.32 -9.81
C LEU A 10 -3.23 -13.01 -9.22
N ASN A 11 -3.37 -14.32 -9.45
CA ASN A 11 -4.48 -15.09 -8.88
C ASN A 11 -4.41 -15.15 -7.35
N LYS A 12 -3.21 -15.25 -6.76
CA LYS A 12 -3.03 -15.22 -5.30
C LYS A 12 -3.48 -13.88 -4.72
N VAL A 13 -2.98 -12.78 -5.27
CA VAL A 13 -3.35 -11.42 -4.83
C VAL A 13 -4.85 -11.17 -5.01
N ALA A 14 -5.41 -11.52 -6.17
CA ALA A 14 -6.84 -11.38 -6.43
C ALA A 14 -7.70 -12.19 -5.45
N ASN A 15 -7.29 -13.42 -5.11
CA ASN A 15 -7.98 -14.25 -4.13
C ASN A 15 -7.91 -13.62 -2.72
N THR A 16 -6.74 -13.15 -2.29
CA THR A 16 -6.59 -12.42 -1.02
C THR A 16 -7.54 -11.22 -0.94
N LEU A 17 -7.56 -10.37 -1.97
CA LEU A 17 -8.44 -9.20 -2.03
C LEU A 17 -9.93 -9.56 -2.12
N THR A 18 -10.28 -10.67 -2.79
CA THR A 18 -11.66 -11.17 -2.85
C THR A 18 -12.12 -11.66 -1.47
N ARG A 19 -11.27 -12.41 -0.76
CA ARG A 19 -11.55 -12.88 0.61
C ARG A 19 -11.63 -11.71 1.61
N GLY A 20 -10.84 -10.66 1.40
CA GLY A 20 -10.94 -9.41 2.16
C GLY A 20 -12.17 -8.56 1.83
N GLY A 21 -12.99 -8.97 0.84
CA GLY A 21 -14.19 -8.25 0.42
C GLY A 21 -13.91 -6.93 -0.30
N TYR A 22 -12.72 -6.79 -0.90
CA TYR A 22 -12.34 -5.64 -1.74
C TYR A 22 -12.69 -5.87 -3.21
N LEU A 23 -12.59 -7.12 -3.66
CA LEU A 23 -12.95 -7.54 -5.02
C LEU A 23 -14.09 -8.55 -4.99
N LYS A 24 -14.85 -8.60 -6.09
CA LYS A 24 -15.80 -9.67 -6.38
C LYS A 24 -15.58 -10.20 -7.80
N ALA A 25 -15.73 -11.51 -7.96
CA ALA A 25 -15.65 -12.15 -9.26
C ALA A 25 -16.97 -12.01 -10.02
N VAL A 26 -16.90 -11.57 -11.27
CA VAL A 26 -18.03 -11.55 -12.21
C VAL A 26 -17.92 -12.79 -13.09
N ARG A 27 -18.98 -13.60 -13.13
CA ARG A 27 -19.04 -14.81 -13.98
C ARG A 27 -19.54 -14.47 -15.39
N GLY A 28 -19.21 -15.31 -16.37
CA GLY A 28 -19.64 -15.17 -17.77
C GLY A 28 -18.47 -15.05 -18.75
N ARG A 29 -18.78 -15.00 -20.06
CA ARG A 29 -17.79 -14.94 -21.17
C ARG A 29 -16.89 -13.70 -21.10
N SER A 30 -17.41 -12.60 -20.54
CA SER A 30 -16.73 -11.33 -20.27
C SER A 30 -16.48 -11.12 -18.77
N GLY A 31 -16.42 -12.21 -18.00
CA GLY A 31 -16.19 -12.17 -16.56
C GLY A 31 -14.81 -11.61 -16.19
N GLY A 32 -14.61 -11.37 -14.89
CA GLY A 32 -13.40 -10.76 -14.38
C GLY A 32 -13.52 -10.41 -12.92
N LEU A 33 -12.77 -9.40 -12.49
CA LEU A 33 -12.82 -8.85 -11.14
C LEU A 33 -13.37 -7.43 -11.19
N THR A 34 -14.18 -7.08 -10.20
CA THR A 34 -14.64 -5.70 -9.99
C THR A 34 -14.54 -5.36 -8.51
N LEU A 35 -14.56 -4.07 -8.17
CA LEU A 35 -14.59 -3.66 -6.78
C LEU A 35 -15.88 -4.17 -6.12
N ALA A 36 -15.73 -4.74 -4.93
CA ALA A 36 -16.85 -5.14 -4.09
C ALA A 36 -17.42 -3.96 -3.28
N ARG A 37 -16.66 -2.87 -3.17
CA ARG A 37 -17.01 -1.65 -2.44
C ARG A 37 -16.74 -0.42 -3.31
N ARG A 38 -17.36 0.70 -2.98
CA ARG A 38 -17.00 1.99 -3.57
C ARG A 38 -15.54 2.34 -3.24
N PRO A 39 -14.78 2.98 -4.15
CA PRO A 39 -13.38 3.31 -3.92
C PRO A 39 -13.17 4.25 -2.72
N GLU A 40 -14.13 5.11 -2.40
CA GLU A 40 -14.08 5.99 -1.20
C GLU A 40 -14.22 5.20 0.11
N ALA A 41 -14.69 3.96 0.06
CA ALA A 41 -14.84 3.08 1.22
C ALA A 41 -13.68 2.07 1.38
N ILE A 42 -12.64 2.19 0.56
CA ILE A 42 -11.47 1.31 0.58
C ILE A 42 -10.28 2.11 1.08
N ARG A 43 -9.96 2.01 2.37
CA ARG A 43 -8.80 2.68 2.97
C ARG A 43 -7.51 2.01 2.53
N ILE A 44 -6.50 2.78 2.17
CA ILE A 44 -5.21 2.25 1.71
C ILE A 44 -4.50 1.47 2.82
N GLY A 45 -4.53 1.99 4.05
CA GLY A 45 -3.96 1.30 5.21
C GLY A 45 -4.51 -0.12 5.39
N ASP A 46 -5.81 -0.32 5.19
CA ASP A 46 -6.44 -1.64 5.34
C ASP A 46 -6.04 -2.63 4.25
N VAL A 47 -5.86 -2.14 3.02
CA VAL A 47 -5.36 -2.97 1.90
C VAL A 47 -3.92 -3.41 2.17
N ILE A 48 -3.05 -2.48 2.59
CA ILE A 48 -1.65 -2.78 2.90
C ILE A 48 -1.53 -3.78 4.05
N ARG A 49 -2.29 -3.60 5.14
CA ARG A 49 -2.31 -4.57 6.25
C ARG A 49 -2.82 -5.95 5.85
N LEU A 50 -3.75 -6.03 4.89
CA LEU A 50 -4.20 -7.32 4.36
C LEU A 50 -3.14 -8.02 3.50
N THR A 51 -2.41 -7.26 2.68
CA THR A 51 -1.44 -7.83 1.74
C THR A 51 -0.06 -8.06 2.35
N GLU A 52 0.30 -7.29 3.37
CA GLU A 52 1.60 -7.32 4.06
C GLU A 52 1.38 -7.43 5.59
N PRO A 53 0.83 -8.57 6.08
CA PRO A 53 0.34 -8.68 7.47
C PRO A 53 1.43 -8.58 8.53
N ASP A 54 2.65 -9.03 8.23
CA ASP A 54 3.73 -9.06 9.23
C ASP A 54 4.44 -7.71 9.37
N PHE A 55 4.37 -6.86 8.33
CA PHE A 55 5.03 -5.55 8.20
C PHE A 55 6.36 -5.42 8.98
N ALA A 56 7.18 -6.47 8.94
CA ALA A 56 8.32 -6.64 9.82
C ALA A 56 9.51 -5.85 9.28
N LEU A 57 9.56 -4.55 9.60
CA LEU A 57 10.61 -3.64 9.14
C LEU A 57 12.01 -4.03 9.62
N VAL A 58 12.08 -4.69 10.78
CA VAL A 58 13.31 -5.16 11.41
C VAL A 58 13.11 -6.59 11.87
N GLU A 59 14.21 -7.36 11.96
CA GLU A 59 14.17 -8.77 12.39
C GLU A 59 13.40 -8.94 13.69
N CYS A 60 13.57 -8.01 14.65
CA CYS A 60 12.94 -8.11 15.95
C CYS A 60 11.41 -7.91 15.95
N PHE A 61 10.81 -7.55 14.81
CA PHE A 61 9.35 -7.50 14.63
C PHE A 61 8.80 -8.80 14.03
N ALA A 62 9.65 -9.64 13.43
CA ALA A 62 9.24 -10.91 12.84
C ALA A 62 9.15 -12.03 13.88
N THR A 63 8.34 -13.04 13.59
CA THR A 63 8.34 -14.30 14.35
C THR A 63 9.69 -14.99 14.21
N GLY A 64 10.24 -15.51 15.30
CA GLY A 64 11.54 -16.19 15.30
C GLY A 64 12.75 -15.27 15.48
N ASN A 65 12.54 -14.00 15.86
CA ASN A 65 13.57 -13.02 16.24
C ASN A 65 14.74 -13.64 17.05
N GLN A 66 15.97 -13.51 16.53
CA GLN A 66 17.22 -13.93 17.19
C GLN A 66 18.09 -12.74 17.62
N CYS A 67 17.58 -11.51 17.51
CA CYS A 67 18.31 -10.30 17.89
C CYS A 67 18.58 -10.26 19.40
N VAL A 68 19.84 -10.51 19.77
CA VAL A 68 20.32 -10.51 21.17
C VAL A 68 20.19 -9.16 21.87
N LEU A 69 20.04 -8.07 21.10
CA LEU A 69 19.90 -6.72 21.62
C LEU A 69 18.45 -6.37 21.98
N THR A 70 17.45 -7.17 21.60
CA THR A 70 16.01 -6.82 21.70
C THR A 70 15.61 -6.24 23.06
N ARG A 71 16.14 -6.78 24.17
CA ARG A 71 15.79 -6.35 25.53
C ARG A 71 16.26 -4.93 25.89
N CYS A 72 17.34 -4.44 25.29
CA CYS A 72 17.91 -3.12 25.58
C CYS A 72 18.02 -2.20 24.36
N CYS A 73 17.54 -2.67 23.20
CA CYS A 73 17.63 -1.97 21.94
C CYS A 73 16.68 -0.77 21.91
N LYS A 74 17.24 0.44 22.04
CA LYS A 74 16.48 1.69 21.91
C LYS A 74 15.95 1.91 20.48
N LEU A 75 16.61 1.34 19.47
CA LEU A 75 16.21 1.46 18.06
C LEU A 75 14.86 0.80 17.78
N ALA A 76 14.53 -0.31 18.46
CA ALA A 76 13.26 -1.01 18.26
C ALA A 76 12.05 -0.11 18.53
N GLY A 77 12.12 0.73 19.57
CA GLY A 77 11.09 1.73 19.88
C GLY A 77 10.94 2.76 18.77
N VAL A 78 12.05 3.34 18.30
CA VAL A 78 12.06 4.32 17.20
C VAL A 78 11.49 3.72 15.91
N MET A 79 11.86 2.48 15.58
CA MET A 79 11.34 1.79 14.40
C MET A 79 9.84 1.47 14.53
N SER A 80 9.36 1.18 15.74
CA SER A 80 7.93 0.93 15.99
C SER A 80 7.11 2.21 15.82
N GLU A 81 7.63 3.34 16.31
CA GLU A 81 7.02 4.66 16.12
C GLU A 81 6.98 5.03 14.63
N ALA A 82 8.09 4.86 13.91
CA ALA A 82 8.16 5.13 12.48
C ALA A 82 7.17 4.26 11.67
N ALA A 83 7.09 2.96 11.98
CA ALA A 83 6.13 2.04 11.35
C ALA A 83 4.68 2.50 11.59
N SER A 84 4.37 2.89 12.83
CA SER A 84 3.05 3.37 13.22
C SER A 84 2.69 4.67 12.50
N SER A 85 3.62 5.61 12.39
CA SER A 85 3.42 6.88 11.67
C SER A 85 3.19 6.68 10.17
N PHE A 86 3.93 5.75 9.55
CA PHE A 86 3.74 5.35 8.16
C PHE A 86 2.34 4.78 7.93
N GLN A 87 1.91 3.82 8.76
CA GLN A 87 0.57 3.22 8.65
C GLN A 87 -0.53 4.24 8.92
N ALA A 88 -0.38 5.08 9.95
CA ALA A 88 -1.32 6.15 10.27
C ALA A 88 -1.48 7.16 9.11
N THR A 89 -0.42 7.36 8.32
CA THR A 89 -0.50 8.18 7.10
C THR A 89 -1.34 7.50 6.02
N LEU A 90 -1.11 6.21 5.75
CA LEU A 90 -1.90 5.44 4.78
C LEU A 90 -3.38 5.32 5.19
N ASP A 91 -3.65 5.38 6.49
CA ASP A 91 -4.97 5.39 7.07
C ASP A 91 -5.77 6.68 6.80
N ARG A 92 -5.14 7.73 6.27
CA ARG A 92 -5.85 8.96 5.89
C ARG A 92 -6.38 8.93 4.47
N TYR A 93 -5.99 7.95 3.66
CA TYR A 93 -6.31 7.90 2.23
C TYR A 93 -7.15 6.68 1.87
N THR A 94 -7.90 6.82 0.79
CA THR A 94 -8.75 5.80 0.19
C THR A 94 -8.28 5.49 -1.24
N LEU A 95 -8.82 4.43 -1.84
CA LEU A 95 -8.55 4.10 -3.23
C LEU A 95 -8.96 5.24 -4.18
N ALA A 96 -10.02 5.99 -3.84
CA ALA A 96 -10.46 7.11 -4.66
C ALA A 96 -9.42 8.23 -4.73
N ASP A 97 -8.67 8.48 -3.65
CA ASP A 97 -7.69 9.56 -3.57
C ASP A 97 -6.45 9.33 -4.45
N ILE A 98 -6.18 8.07 -4.80
CA ILE A 98 -5.00 7.67 -5.58
C ILE A 98 -5.34 7.07 -6.94
N ALA A 99 -6.64 7.01 -7.29
CA ALA A 99 -7.08 6.46 -8.56
C ALA A 99 -6.72 7.42 -9.69
N LEU A 100 -5.95 6.92 -10.65
CA LEU A 100 -5.54 7.70 -11.81
C LEU A 100 -6.67 7.78 -12.84
N THR A 101 -6.86 8.97 -13.37
CA THR A 101 -7.67 9.25 -14.55
C THR A 101 -6.79 9.27 -15.80
N PRO A 102 -7.36 9.12 -17.01
CA PRO A 102 -6.59 9.27 -18.24
C PRO A 102 -5.82 10.59 -18.33
N GLY A 103 -6.34 11.68 -17.74
CA GLY A 103 -5.69 13.00 -17.72
C GLY A 103 -4.39 13.06 -16.93
N ASP A 104 -4.20 12.17 -15.96
CA ASP A 104 -2.96 12.11 -15.15
C ASP A 104 -1.77 11.57 -15.94
N PHE A 105 -2.02 10.78 -16.99
CA PHE A 105 -0.97 10.20 -17.84
C PHE A 105 -0.48 11.15 -18.95
N PHE A 106 -1.22 12.21 -19.25
CA PHE A 106 -0.91 13.14 -20.34
C PHE A 106 -0.31 14.49 -19.87
N GLY A 107 0.26 14.55 -18.66
CA GLY A 107 1.11 15.65 -18.23
C GLY A 107 0.45 16.74 -17.40
N SER A 108 -0.55 16.44 -16.58
CA SER A 108 -0.96 17.38 -15.53
C SER A 108 0.13 17.52 -14.46
N PRO A 109 0.37 18.73 -13.92
CA PRO A 109 1.29 18.92 -12.80
C PRO A 109 0.81 18.07 -11.62
N VAL A 110 1.72 17.28 -11.03
CA VAL A 110 1.42 16.52 -9.81
C VAL A 110 0.96 17.49 -8.70
N PRO A 111 -0.24 17.31 -8.12
CA PRO A 111 -0.67 18.12 -6.99
C PRO A 111 0.27 17.88 -5.81
N GLY A 112 0.96 18.92 -5.33
CA GLY A 112 1.71 18.88 -4.06
C GLY A 112 3.24 18.87 -4.13
N ARG A 113 3.88 19.11 -5.28
CA ARG A 113 5.33 19.40 -5.32
C ARG A 113 5.57 20.91 -5.48
N GLN A 114 5.47 21.67 -4.39
CA GLN A 114 6.07 23.00 -4.32
C GLN A 114 7.58 22.83 -4.49
N ARG A 115 8.15 23.31 -5.60
CA ARG A 115 9.61 23.41 -5.73
C ARG A 115 9.99 24.72 -5.07
N ASP A 116 10.45 24.64 -3.81
CA ASP A 116 11.17 25.73 -3.17
C ASP A 116 12.50 25.90 -3.91
N THR A 117 12.45 26.65 -5.01
CA THR A 117 13.63 27.11 -5.72
C THR A 117 13.99 28.44 -5.06
N GLU A 118 14.53 28.38 -3.84
CA GLU A 118 15.21 29.51 -3.25
C GLU A 118 16.52 29.71 -4.03
N THR A 119 16.47 30.73 -4.88
CA THR A 119 17.54 31.64 -5.28
C THR A 119 18.88 31.41 -4.58
N ILE A 120 19.80 30.69 -5.22
CA ILE A 120 21.23 30.91 -5.02
C ILE A 120 21.65 31.96 -6.05
N THR A 121 21.53 33.22 -5.68
CA THR A 121 22.25 34.31 -6.34
C THR A 121 23.68 34.28 -5.82
N ALA A 122 24.63 34.07 -6.73
CA ALA A 122 26.05 34.33 -6.53
C ALA A 122 26.33 35.84 -6.58
#